data_AF-M5CAD2-F1
#
_entry.id   AF-M5CAD2-F1
#
_cell.length_a   1.000
_cell.length_b   1.000
_cell.length_c   1.000
_cell.angle_alpha   90.00
_cell.angle_beta   90.00
_cell.angle_gamma   90.00
#
_symmetry.space_group_name_H-M   'P 1'
#
loop_
_entity.id
_entity.type
_entity.pdbx_description
1 polymer ?
#
loop_
_entity_poly.entity_id
_entity_poly.type
_entity_poly.pdbx_seq_one_letter_code
_entity_poly.pdbx_strand_id
1 'polypeptide(L)'
;MSNIGVPPGQARPERSLYTFRLLDPAITNGHCVIEAKAELDSSIRWNPDCPSDPQFNLSAMIGNDNASFKWGRSAFERTGCDFKLIDEPGTCACILAGKLVDLNGEYRDAFINLDERLKVEEYIDAGTNETYHRLTGKEYPTPERTLILCFDGTSNHFSNMNTNVVRLVELLKKDDPSKQMVYYQVSVQTATTPSLID
;
A
#
# COMPACT_ATOMS: atom_id res chain seq x y z
N MET A 1 8.86 -18.44 8.79
CA MET A 1 8.06 -18.43 10.03
C MET A 1 8.77 -17.53 11.03
N SER A 2 8.24 -16.33 11.26
CA SER A 2 8.55 -15.50 12.43
C SER A 2 7.39 -14.52 12.58
N ASN A 3 6.27 -15.02 13.09
CA ASN A 3 5.22 -14.19 13.67
C ASN A 3 5.84 -13.53 14.90
N ILE A 4 6.28 -12.28 14.77
CA ILE A 4 6.39 -11.41 15.94
C ILE A 4 4.97 -10.88 16.16
N GLY A 5 4.12 -11.75 16.69
CA GLY A 5 2.80 -11.38 17.17
C GLY A 5 2.98 -10.49 18.37
N VAL A 6 2.48 -9.26 18.28
CA VAL A 6 2.25 -8.43 19.47
C VAL A 6 1.33 -9.23 20.41
N PRO A 7 1.66 -9.38 21.71
CA PRO A 7 0.83 -10.15 22.63
C PRO A 7 -0.58 -9.55 22.73
N PRO A 8 -1.64 -10.36 22.76
CA PRO A 8 -2.98 -9.86 23.03
C PRO A 8 -3.05 -9.42 24.49
N GLY A 9 -3.38 -8.13 24.74
CA GLY A 9 -3.66 -7.63 26.09
C GLY A 9 -2.87 -6.39 26.56
N GLN A 10 -2.01 -5.78 25.73
CA GLN A 10 -1.51 -4.43 26.04
C GLN A 10 -2.42 -3.40 25.37
N ALA A 11 -3.32 -2.80 26.15
CA ALA A 11 -4.01 -1.58 25.75
C ALA A 11 -2.95 -0.56 25.34
N ARG A 12 -2.96 -0.14 24.07
CA ARG A 12 -1.96 0.76 23.51
C ARG A 12 -2.24 2.17 24.06
N PRO A 13 -1.37 2.75 24.91
CA PRO A 13 -1.65 4.02 25.61
C PRO A 13 -1.78 5.22 24.66
N GLU A 14 -1.29 5.13 23.42
CA GLU A 14 -1.41 6.20 22.41
C GLU A 14 -2.86 6.42 21.95
N ARG A 15 -3.74 5.43 22.04
CA ARG A 15 -5.11 5.55 21.53
C ARG A 15 -6.06 6.37 22.40
N SER A 16 -5.69 6.65 23.65
CA SER A 16 -6.46 7.60 24.46
C SER A 16 -6.23 9.06 24.04
N LEU A 17 -5.34 9.32 23.07
CA LEU A 17 -4.99 10.68 22.65
C LEU A 17 -5.80 11.16 21.43
N TYR A 18 -6.35 10.27 20.61
CA TYR A 18 -7.10 10.65 19.41
C TYR A 18 -8.10 9.58 18.96
N THR A 19 -9.14 10.03 18.28
CA THR A 19 -10.16 9.19 17.61
C THR A 19 -10.14 9.41 16.11
N PHE A 20 -10.67 8.45 15.35
CA PHE A 20 -10.82 8.58 13.89
C PHE A 20 -12.27 8.87 13.51
N ARG A 21 -12.45 9.69 12.48
CA ARG A 21 -13.72 9.86 11.77
C ARG A 21 -13.53 9.72 10.28
N LEU A 22 -14.55 9.24 9.57
CA LEU A 22 -14.60 9.30 8.11
C LEU A 22 -14.98 10.71 7.68
N LEU A 23 -14.29 11.23 6.66
CA LEU A 23 -14.66 12.46 5.98
C LEU A 23 -15.74 12.18 4.93
N ASP A 24 -16.54 13.21 4.62
CA ASP A 24 -17.60 13.11 3.62
C ASP A 24 -17.00 12.82 2.23
N PRO A 25 -17.44 11.76 1.53
CA PRO A 25 -17.00 11.47 0.17
C PRO A 25 -17.13 12.65 -0.81
N ALA A 26 -18.09 13.57 -0.59
CA ALA A 26 -18.28 14.75 -1.43
C ALA A 26 -17.11 15.74 -1.36
N ILE A 27 -16.41 15.82 -0.21
CA ILE A 27 -15.27 16.72 -0.03
C ILE A 27 -13.92 16.04 -0.30
N THR A 28 -13.92 14.72 -0.50
CA THR A 28 -12.72 13.90 -0.74
C THR A 28 -12.64 13.35 -2.17
N ASN A 29 -13.44 13.87 -3.11
CA ASN A 29 -13.56 13.37 -4.48
C ASN A 29 -13.90 11.87 -4.55
N GLY A 30 -14.73 11.39 -3.62
CA GLY A 30 -15.17 10.00 -3.53
C GLY A 30 -14.18 9.06 -2.86
N HIS A 31 -13.01 9.53 -2.43
CA HIS A 31 -12.04 8.70 -1.72
C HIS A 31 -12.45 8.48 -0.26
N CYS A 32 -12.13 7.31 0.26
CA CYS A 32 -12.28 7.01 1.68
C CYS A 32 -11.11 7.64 2.44
N VAL A 33 -11.36 8.80 3.06
CA VAL A 33 -10.38 9.55 3.84
C VAL A 33 -10.84 9.57 5.29
N ILE A 34 -9.92 9.31 6.21
CA ILE A 34 -10.14 9.49 7.64
C ILE A 34 -9.45 10.75 8.13
N GLU A 35 -9.95 11.28 9.23
CA GLU A 35 -9.32 12.35 9.99
C GLU A 35 -9.14 11.92 11.45
N ALA A 36 -7.93 12.12 11.98
CA ALA A 36 -7.62 12.00 13.39
C ALA A 36 -8.08 13.27 14.13
N LYS A 37 -8.90 13.08 15.16
CA LYS A 37 -9.32 14.13 16.08
C LYS A 37 -8.60 13.95 17.40
N ALA A 38 -7.85 14.97 17.81
CA ALA A 38 -7.21 15.01 19.12
C ALA A 38 -8.28 15.02 20.23
N GLU A 39 -8.07 14.21 21.27
CA GLU A 39 -8.88 14.23 22.49
C GLU A 39 -8.49 15.42 23.38
N LEU A 40 -9.41 15.86 24.25
CA LEU A 40 -9.30 17.11 25.01
C LEU A 40 -8.02 17.20 25.86
N ASP A 41 -7.59 16.06 26.42
CA ASP A 41 -6.42 15.96 27.31
C ASP A 41 -5.15 15.51 26.56
N SER A 42 -5.18 15.46 25.22
CA SER A 42 -4.01 15.05 24.43
C SER A 42 -3.03 16.20 24.21
N SER A 43 -1.74 15.86 24.10
CA SER A 43 -0.68 16.81 23.71
C SER A 43 -0.56 17.00 22.19
N ILE A 44 -1.48 16.44 21.42
CA ILE A 44 -1.43 16.46 19.95
C ILE A 44 -1.72 17.88 19.46
N ARG A 45 -0.81 18.39 18.62
CA ARG A 45 -0.93 19.69 17.95
C ARG A 45 -0.86 19.50 16.45
N TRP A 46 -1.93 19.86 15.74
CA TRP A 46 -1.96 19.90 14.28
C TRP A 46 -1.36 21.22 13.78
N ASN A 47 -0.60 21.19 12.70
CA ASN A 47 -0.06 22.40 12.10
C ASN A 47 -1.19 23.19 11.40
N PRO A 48 -1.48 24.45 11.80
CA PRO A 48 -2.52 25.26 11.18
C PRO A 48 -2.32 25.50 9.68
N ASP A 49 -1.06 25.50 9.23
CA ASP A 49 -0.70 25.73 7.83
C ASP A 49 -0.79 24.44 6.98
N CYS A 50 -0.93 23.27 7.64
CA CYS A 50 -1.06 21.96 7.00
C CYS A 50 -2.37 21.26 7.43
N PRO A 51 -3.54 21.67 6.90
CA PRO A 51 -4.84 21.09 7.28
C PRO A 51 -4.99 19.61 6.93
N SER A 52 -4.09 19.05 6.11
CA SER A 52 -4.01 17.63 5.80
C SER A 52 -3.30 16.79 6.86
N ASP A 53 -2.57 17.41 7.81
CA ASP A 53 -1.86 16.68 8.87
C ASP A 53 -2.72 15.66 9.63
N PRO A 54 -3.97 15.96 10.04
CA PRO A 54 -4.81 14.97 10.69
C PRO A 54 -5.42 13.96 9.71
N GLN A 55 -5.26 14.11 8.39
CA GLN A 55 -6.01 13.34 7.39
C GLN A 55 -5.18 12.21 6.78
N PHE A 56 -5.85 11.12 6.41
CA PHE A 56 -5.22 10.01 5.72
C PHE A 56 -6.13 9.36 4.69
N ASN A 57 -5.65 9.24 3.46
CA ASN A 57 -6.39 8.63 2.35
C ASN A 57 -6.26 7.10 2.39
N LEU A 58 -7.26 6.42 2.94
CA LEU A 58 -7.30 4.96 3.00
C LEU A 58 -7.40 4.33 1.60
N SER A 59 -8.08 4.99 0.66
CA SER A 59 -8.18 4.53 -0.74
C SER A 59 -6.83 4.42 -1.44
N ALA A 60 -5.80 5.15 -0.98
CA ALA A 60 -4.46 5.06 -1.54
C ALA A 60 -3.69 3.80 -1.06
N MET A 61 -4.12 3.18 0.04
CA MET A 61 -3.34 2.13 0.72
C MET A 61 -4.10 0.84 1.02
N ILE A 62 -5.41 0.84 0.83
CA ILE A 62 -6.26 -0.33 1.00
C ILE A 62 -6.93 -0.64 -0.33
N GLY A 63 -6.98 -1.92 -0.69
CA GLY A 63 -7.74 -2.43 -1.82
C GLY A 63 -8.62 -3.61 -1.43
N ASN A 64 -9.44 -4.05 -2.37
CA ASN A 64 -10.24 -5.26 -2.24
C ASN A 64 -9.46 -6.46 -2.80
N ASP A 65 -9.34 -7.52 -2.01
CA ASP A 65 -8.73 -8.81 -2.36
C ASP A 65 -9.74 -9.93 -2.10
N ASN A 66 -10.65 -10.12 -3.06
CA ASN A 66 -11.75 -11.09 -3.00
C ASN A 66 -12.60 -10.96 -1.72
N ALA A 67 -13.32 -9.85 -1.59
CA ALA A 67 -14.16 -9.52 -0.44
C ALA A 67 -13.40 -9.28 0.89
N SER A 68 -12.08 -9.09 0.83
CA SER A 68 -11.25 -8.78 1.99
C SER A 68 -10.49 -7.48 1.79
N PHE A 69 -10.46 -6.61 2.80
CA PHE A 69 -9.60 -5.44 2.76
C PHE A 69 -8.13 -5.87 2.81
N LYS A 70 -7.30 -5.24 1.98
CA LYS A 70 -5.87 -5.54 1.91
C LYS A 70 -5.02 -4.28 1.86
N TRP A 71 -4.15 -4.14 2.86
CA TRP A 71 -3.11 -3.12 2.85
C TRP A 71 -2.13 -3.29 1.68
N GLY A 72 -1.62 -2.18 1.15
CA GLY A 72 -0.68 -2.16 0.03
C GLY A 72 -1.33 -2.33 -1.35
N ARG A 73 -2.66 -2.29 -1.40
CA ARG A 73 -3.44 -2.15 -2.63
C ARG A 73 -4.10 -0.76 -2.62
N SER A 74 -5.04 -0.51 -3.53
CA SER A 74 -5.73 0.77 -3.63
C SER A 74 -7.18 0.60 -4.08
N ALA A 75 -7.96 1.67 -3.92
CA ALA A 75 -9.27 1.88 -4.51
C ALA A 75 -10.35 0.87 -4.12
N PHE A 76 -10.33 0.38 -2.87
CA PHE A 76 -11.36 -0.55 -2.37
C PHE A 76 -12.78 0.01 -2.48
N GLU A 77 -12.94 1.33 -2.35
CA GLU A 77 -14.22 2.05 -2.39
C GLU A 77 -14.96 1.88 -3.70
N ARG A 78 -14.25 1.56 -4.79
CA ARG A 78 -14.85 1.30 -6.10
C ARG A 78 -15.61 -0.03 -6.16
N THR A 79 -15.34 -0.93 -5.23
CA THR A 79 -15.88 -2.29 -5.18
C THR A 79 -16.49 -2.61 -3.83
N GLY A 80 -16.91 -1.57 -3.10
CA GLY A 80 -17.44 -1.71 -1.76
C GLY A 80 -18.42 -0.62 -1.37
N CYS A 81 -19.09 -0.83 -0.25
CA CYS A 81 -20.09 0.09 0.29
C CYS A 81 -20.19 -0.02 1.82
N ASP A 82 -21.05 0.81 2.42
CA ASP A 82 -21.40 0.79 3.84
C ASP A 82 -20.21 0.92 4.80
N PHE A 83 -19.21 1.72 4.40
CA PHE A 83 -18.00 1.94 5.20
C PHE A 83 -18.29 2.68 6.49
N LYS A 84 -17.81 2.13 7.61
CA LYS A 84 -17.94 2.70 8.95
C LYS A 84 -16.75 2.35 9.82
N LEU A 85 -16.49 3.18 10.82
CA LEU A 85 -15.50 2.90 11.84
C LEU A 85 -16.19 2.26 13.05
N ILE A 86 -15.57 1.21 13.58
CA ILE A 86 -16.03 0.50 14.77
C ILE A 86 -14.84 0.38 15.71
N ASP A 87 -15.04 0.67 16.99
CA ASP A 87 -14.04 0.36 18.01
C ASP A 87 -14.21 -1.09 18.48
N GLU A 88 -13.13 -1.87 18.38
CA GLU A 88 -13.11 -3.25 18.82
C GLU A 88 -13.19 -3.30 20.37
N PRO A 89 -14.19 -4.01 20.94
CA PRO A 89 -14.31 -4.14 22.38
C PRO A 89 -13.06 -4.78 23.01
N GLY A 90 -12.53 -4.17 24.07
CA GLY A 90 -11.42 -4.70 24.87
C GLY A 90 -10.03 -4.31 24.39
N THR A 91 -9.80 -4.17 23.07
CA THR A 91 -8.53 -3.69 22.51
C THR A 91 -8.55 -2.19 22.21
N CYS A 92 -9.75 -1.62 22.05
CA CYS A 92 -9.98 -0.27 21.56
C CYS A 92 -9.37 -0.03 20.17
N ALA A 93 -9.13 -1.07 19.36
CA ALA A 93 -8.61 -0.93 18.01
C ALA A 93 -9.69 -0.34 17.08
N CYS A 94 -9.32 0.54 16.14
CA CYS A 94 -10.28 1.07 15.17
C CYS A 94 -10.32 0.16 13.97
N ILE A 95 -11.48 -0.42 13.75
CA ILE A 95 -11.78 -1.29 12.64
C ILE A 95 -12.52 -0.47 11.60
N LEU A 96 -11.98 -0.42 10.38
CA LEU A 96 -12.79 -0.08 9.22
C LEU A 96 -13.62 -1.31 8.85
N ALA A 97 -14.93 -1.18 8.93
CA ALA A 97 -15.90 -2.17 8.50
C ALA A 97 -16.64 -1.68 7.26
N GLY A 98 -17.08 -2.60 6.42
CA GLY A 98 -17.93 -2.31 5.27
C GLY A 98 -18.22 -3.59 4.51
N LYS A 99 -18.70 -3.46 3.28
CA LYS A 99 -18.91 -4.58 2.37
C LYS A 99 -18.02 -4.44 1.16
N LEU A 100 -17.44 -5.56 0.71
CA LEU A 100 -16.63 -5.63 -0.50
C LEU A 100 -17.15 -6.74 -1.41
N VAL A 101 -17.06 -6.52 -2.72
CA VAL A 101 -17.45 -7.50 -3.74
C VAL A 101 -16.41 -8.62 -3.84
N ASP A 102 -16.85 -9.86 -3.84
CA ASP A 102 -16.02 -11.05 -4.11
C ASP A 102 -15.87 -11.32 -5.62
N LEU A 103 -15.10 -12.35 -5.99
CA LEU A 103 -14.89 -12.71 -7.40
C LEU A 103 -16.17 -13.20 -8.11
N ASN A 104 -17.23 -13.54 -7.37
CA ASN A 104 -18.53 -13.93 -7.91
C ASN A 104 -19.48 -12.73 -8.07
N GLY A 105 -19.07 -11.53 -7.67
CA GLY A 105 -19.92 -10.34 -7.70
C GLY A 105 -20.78 -10.15 -6.45
N GLU A 106 -20.58 -10.96 -5.39
CA GLU A 106 -21.37 -10.89 -4.17
C GLU A 106 -20.70 -9.98 -3.12
N TYR A 107 -21.50 -9.11 -2.49
CA TYR A 107 -21.02 -8.31 -1.36
C TYR A 107 -20.90 -9.15 -0.09
N ARG A 108 -19.72 -9.12 0.53
CA ARG A 108 -19.43 -9.76 1.82
C ARG A 108 -18.96 -8.72 2.82
N ASP A 109 -19.28 -8.94 4.10
CA ASP A 109 -18.76 -8.10 5.17
C ASP A 109 -17.24 -8.24 5.28
N ALA A 110 -16.55 -7.12 5.37
CA ALA A 110 -15.10 -7.02 5.44
C ALA A 110 -14.68 -6.09 6.58
N PHE A 111 -13.54 -6.40 7.19
CA PHE A 111 -13.01 -5.70 8.34
C PHE A 111 -11.49 -5.55 8.22
N ILE A 112 -10.95 -4.41 8.63
CA ILE A 112 -9.49 -4.20 8.71
C ILE A 112 -9.16 -3.29 9.88
N ASN A 113 -8.14 -3.69 10.65
CA ASN A 113 -7.67 -2.91 11.78
C ASN A 113 -6.74 -1.79 11.29
N LEU A 114 -7.19 -0.55 11.41
CA LEU A 114 -6.45 0.64 10.98
C LEU A 114 -5.19 0.87 11.81
N ASP A 115 -5.16 0.45 13.07
CA ASP A 115 -3.97 0.58 13.93
C ASP A 115 -2.84 -0.32 13.53
N GLU A 116 -3.08 -1.34 12.72
CA GLU A 116 -2.00 -2.16 12.19
C GLU A 116 -1.01 -1.33 11.40
N ARG A 117 -1.49 -0.31 10.67
CA ARG A 117 -0.66 0.47 9.75
C ARG A 117 -0.75 1.96 9.90
N LEU A 118 -1.58 2.52 10.77
CA LEU A 118 -1.64 3.96 10.99
C LEU A 118 -1.07 4.34 12.35
N LYS A 119 -0.45 5.52 12.40
CA LYS A 119 0.03 6.16 13.63
C LYS A 119 -0.08 7.68 13.49
N VAL A 120 -0.30 8.37 14.60
CA VAL A 120 0.01 9.80 14.68
C VAL A 120 1.47 9.92 15.09
N GLU A 121 2.26 10.64 14.30
CA GLU A 121 3.69 10.86 14.59
C GLU A 121 3.99 12.34 14.80
N GLU A 122 4.94 12.60 15.69
CA GLU A 122 5.51 13.92 15.92
C GLU A 122 6.49 14.29 14.80
N TYR A 123 6.48 15.55 14.38
CA TYR A 123 7.47 16.13 13.48
C TYR A 123 7.79 17.59 13.86
N ILE A 124 8.94 18.09 13.41
CA ILE A 124 9.33 19.49 13.57
C ILE A 124 9.10 20.21 12.24
N ASP A 125 8.29 21.28 12.27
CA ASP A 125 8.07 22.11 11.09
C ASP A 125 9.31 22.96 10.77
N ALA A 126 9.74 22.96 9.52
CA ALA A 126 10.99 23.60 9.12
C ALA A 126 10.91 25.13 9.09
N GLY A 127 9.72 25.71 8.94
CA GLY A 127 9.52 27.17 8.87
C GLY A 127 9.45 27.81 10.26
N THR A 128 8.73 27.17 11.17
CA THR A 128 8.44 27.67 12.52
C THR A 128 9.37 27.09 13.59
N ASN A 129 10.03 25.95 13.30
CA ASN A 129 10.78 25.16 14.27
C ASN A 129 9.92 24.73 15.48
N GLU A 130 8.60 24.64 15.28
CA GLU A 130 7.66 24.12 16.26
C GLU A 130 7.37 22.64 16.03
N THR A 131 6.98 21.97 17.11
CA THR A 131 6.60 20.56 17.09
C THR A 131 5.10 20.40 16.79
N TYR A 132 4.80 19.62 15.77
CA TYR A 132 3.46 19.27 15.33
C TYR A 132 3.31 17.77 15.17
N HIS A 133 2.08 17.32 14.90
CA HIS A 133 1.73 15.92 14.72
C HIS A 133 1.07 15.74 13.36
N ARG A 134 1.26 14.56 12.76
CA ARG A 134 0.56 14.15 11.54
C ARG A 134 0.14 12.70 11.60
N LEU A 135 -1.00 12.39 11.02
CA LEU A 135 -1.46 11.03 10.77
C LEU A 135 -0.70 10.47 9.57
N THR A 136 -0.02 9.35 9.78
CA THR A 136 0.79 8.71 8.74
C THR A 136 0.67 7.19 8.77
N GLY A 137 1.22 6.56 7.75
CA GLY A 137 1.46 5.12 7.73
C GLY A 137 2.61 4.77 8.68
N LYS A 138 2.48 3.67 9.42
CA LYS A 138 3.61 2.99 10.04
C LYS A 138 4.50 2.50 8.91
N GLU A 139 5.74 2.97 8.90
CA GLU A 139 6.78 2.38 8.08
C GLU A 139 6.99 0.94 8.54
N TYR A 140 6.36 0.01 7.85
CA TYR A 140 6.90 -1.32 7.73
C TYR A 140 7.79 -1.29 6.51
N PRO A 141 9.06 -1.72 6.58
CA PRO A 141 9.80 -1.98 5.37
C PRO A 141 8.94 -2.96 4.56
N THR A 142 8.28 -2.45 3.51
CA THR A 142 7.75 -3.32 2.47
C THR A 142 8.95 -4.15 2.06
N PRO A 143 8.86 -5.48 2.00
CA PRO A 143 9.96 -6.25 1.43
C PRO A 143 10.18 -5.71 0.02
N GLU A 144 11.21 -4.90 -0.15
CA GLU A 144 11.58 -4.38 -1.45
C GLU A 144 11.99 -5.59 -2.28
N ARG A 145 11.36 -5.76 -3.43
CA ARG A 145 11.75 -6.81 -4.37
C ARG A 145 12.47 -6.17 -5.55
N THR A 146 13.58 -6.76 -5.93
CA THR A 146 14.35 -6.38 -7.11
C THR A 146 13.67 -6.96 -8.35
N LEU A 147 13.25 -6.12 -9.29
CA LEU A 147 12.74 -6.55 -10.59
C LEU A 147 13.84 -6.37 -11.64
N ILE A 148 14.23 -7.46 -12.30
CA ILE A 148 15.24 -7.44 -13.36
C ILE A 148 14.58 -7.82 -14.68
N LEU A 149 14.63 -6.91 -15.65
CA LEU A 149 14.07 -7.10 -16.99
C LEU A 149 15.22 -7.13 -18.00
N CYS A 150 15.40 -8.27 -18.65
CA CYS A 150 16.43 -8.48 -19.66
C CYS A 150 15.78 -8.65 -21.03
N PHE A 151 15.91 -7.64 -21.89
CA PHE A 151 15.46 -7.69 -23.28
C PHE A 151 16.68 -7.98 -24.17
N ASP A 152 16.78 -9.21 -24.66
CA ASP A 152 17.92 -9.71 -25.41
C ASP A 152 17.57 -9.91 -26.88
N GLY A 153 17.93 -8.91 -27.69
CA GLY A 153 17.54 -8.80 -29.08
C GLY A 153 18.68 -8.62 -30.05
N THR A 154 19.75 -9.40 -29.87
CA THR A 154 20.91 -9.28 -30.75
C THR A 154 20.82 -10.13 -32.01
N SER A 155 19.88 -11.09 -32.13
CA SER A 155 19.76 -12.01 -33.29
C SER A 155 21.09 -12.63 -33.75
N ASN A 156 22.01 -12.90 -32.82
CA ASN A 156 23.40 -13.31 -33.11
C ASN A 156 24.18 -12.37 -34.06
N HIS A 157 23.72 -11.13 -34.24
CA HIS A 157 24.30 -10.13 -35.15
C HIS A 157 25.78 -9.85 -34.87
N PHE A 158 26.23 -10.06 -33.63
CA PHE A 158 27.61 -9.81 -33.22
C PHE A 158 28.41 -11.09 -32.97
N SER A 159 27.76 -12.22 -32.65
CA SER A 159 28.42 -13.52 -32.50
C SER A 159 27.40 -14.66 -32.44
N ASN A 160 27.83 -15.87 -32.77
CA ASN A 160 27.04 -17.10 -32.60
C ASN A 160 27.08 -17.66 -31.16
N MET A 161 27.73 -16.95 -30.23
CA MET A 161 27.84 -17.33 -28.83
C MET A 161 26.73 -16.66 -28.01
N ASN A 162 26.35 -17.28 -26.89
CA ASN A 162 25.40 -16.69 -25.93
C ASN A 162 25.82 -15.25 -25.58
N THR A 163 24.84 -14.36 -25.55
CA THR A 163 25.07 -12.96 -25.24
C THR A 163 25.55 -12.79 -23.79
N ASN A 164 26.17 -11.64 -23.50
CA ASN A 164 26.50 -11.29 -22.12
C ASN A 164 25.23 -11.15 -21.24
N VAL A 165 24.05 -10.94 -21.84
CA VAL A 165 22.77 -10.89 -21.13
C VAL A 165 22.37 -12.27 -20.64
N VAL A 166 22.54 -13.32 -21.45
CA VAL A 166 22.32 -14.72 -21.03
C VAL A 166 23.20 -15.06 -19.82
N ARG A 167 24.50 -14.72 -19.90
CA ARG A 167 25.45 -14.96 -18.80
C ARG A 167 25.10 -14.19 -17.54
N LEU A 168 24.65 -12.94 -17.66
CA LEU A 168 24.16 -12.16 -16.53
C LEU A 168 22.94 -12.84 -15.91
N VAL A 169 21.96 -13.23 -16.72
CA VAL A 169 20.72 -13.90 -16.26
C VAL A 169 21.02 -15.22 -15.55
N GLU A 170 22.03 -15.98 -15.98
CA GLU A 170 22.47 -17.21 -15.32
C GLU A 170 22.98 -16.97 -13.89
N LEU A 171 23.60 -15.82 -13.63
CA LEU A 171 24.16 -15.47 -12.31
C LEU A 171 23.13 -14.89 -11.33
N LEU A 172 21.93 -14.55 -11.81
CA LEU A 172 20.89 -13.94 -10.97
C LEU A 172 20.18 -14.98 -10.08
N LYS A 173 19.95 -14.60 -8.83
CA LYS A 173 19.17 -15.36 -7.85
C LYS A 173 17.67 -15.36 -8.19
N LYS A 174 17.05 -16.53 -8.30
CA LYS A 174 15.66 -16.73 -8.81
C LYS A 174 14.78 -17.61 -7.92
N ASP A 175 15.31 -18.08 -6.81
CA ASP A 175 14.68 -18.99 -5.83
C ASP A 175 13.66 -18.29 -4.92
N ASP A 176 13.73 -16.96 -4.79
CA ASP A 176 12.83 -16.18 -3.95
C ASP A 176 12.21 -14.99 -4.70
N PRO A 177 11.03 -15.19 -5.34
CA PRO A 177 10.30 -14.13 -6.04
C PRO A 177 9.85 -12.96 -5.14
N SER A 178 9.83 -13.16 -3.81
CA SER A 178 9.53 -12.07 -2.87
C SER A 178 10.70 -11.09 -2.71
N LYS A 179 11.91 -11.49 -3.11
CA LYS A 179 13.13 -10.66 -3.07
C LYS A 179 13.65 -10.29 -4.44
N GLN A 180 13.58 -11.19 -5.43
CA GLN A 180 14.05 -10.91 -6.77
C GLN A 180 13.24 -11.68 -7.83
N MET A 181 12.73 -10.95 -8.82
CA MET A 181 12.11 -11.53 -9.99
C MET A 181 12.90 -11.16 -11.24
N VAL A 182 13.15 -12.15 -12.10
CA VAL A 182 13.91 -11.99 -13.34
C VAL A 182 13.04 -12.37 -14.52
N TYR A 183 12.87 -11.45 -15.47
CA TYR A 183 12.26 -11.72 -16.77
C TYR A 183 13.32 -11.60 -17.86
N TYR A 184 13.37 -12.61 -18.73
CA TYR A 184 14.25 -12.62 -19.89
C TYR A 184 13.40 -12.81 -21.15
N GLN A 185 13.47 -11.85 -22.06
CA GLN A 185 12.76 -11.86 -23.33
C GLN A 185 13.78 -11.90 -24.46
N VAL A 186 13.69 -12.95 -25.28
CA VAL A 186 14.39 -13.03 -26.57
C VAL A 186 13.61 -12.26 -27.64
N SER A 187 14.30 -11.67 -28.61
CA SER A 187 13.61 -11.11 -29.80
C SER A 187 12.98 -12.20 -30.65
N VAL A 188 11.70 -12.01 -30.99
CA VAL A 188 11.01 -12.76 -32.06
C VAL A 188 11.32 -12.06 -33.37
N GLN A 189 11.93 -12.77 -34.32
CA GLN A 189 12.21 -12.24 -35.65
C GLN A 189 10.92 -12.30 -36.49
N THR A 190 10.29 -11.16 -36.77
CA THR A 190 9.26 -11.07 -37.81
C THR A 190 9.97 -10.98 -39.16
N ALA A 191 10.00 -12.09 -39.90
CA ALA A 191 10.43 -12.09 -41.29
C ALA A 191 9.37 -11.40 -42.15
N THR A 192 9.42 -10.07 -42.28
CA THR A 192 8.80 -9.40 -43.43
C THR A 192 9.73 -9.58 -44.62
N THR A 193 9.46 -10.58 -45.44
CA THR A 193 10.02 -10.67 -46.80
C THR A 193 9.49 -9.47 -47.61
N PRO A 194 10.32 -8.52 -48.06
CA PRO A 194 9.88 -7.55 -49.05
C PRO A 194 9.95 -8.27 -50.41
N SER A 195 8.81 -8.76 -50.89
CA SER A 195 8.68 -9.08 -52.30
C SER A 195 8.63 -7.77 -53.09
N LEU A 196 9.81 -7.33 -53.54
CA LEU A 196 9.94 -6.41 -54.65
C LEU A 196 9.46 -7.14 -55.90
N ILE A 197 8.42 -6.66 -56.58
CA ILE A 197 8.18 -7.01 -57.99
C ILE A 197 7.78 -5.73 -58.72
N ASP A 198 8.59 -5.40 -59.74
CA ASP A 198 8.32 -4.45 -60.84
C ASP A 198 7.09 -4.86 -61.67
#